data_AF-A0A354P0E1-F1
#
_entry.id   AF-A0A354P0E1-F1
#
_cell.length_a   1.000
_cell.length_b   1.000
_cell.length_c   1.000
_cell.angle_alpha   90.00
_cell.angle_beta   90.00
_cell.angle_gamma   90.00
#
_symmetry.space_group_name_H-M   'P 1'
#
loop_
_entity.id
_entity.type
_entity.pdbx_description
1 polymer ?
#
loop_
_entity_poly.entity_id
_entity_poly.type
_entity_poly.pdbx_seq_one_letter_code
_entity_poly.pdbx_strand_id
1 'polypeptide(L)' 'MIQDPNIIMAIDVGTSKVCTIIARREGGRRFSVLSHSVVPSQGLQ' A
#
# COMPACT_ATOMS: atom_id res chain seq x y z
N MET A 1 -17.58 8.30 -4.69
CA MET A 1 -16.49 7.31 -4.62
C MET A 1 -16.73 6.48 -3.36
N ILE A 2 -16.97 5.18 -3.49
CA ILE A 2 -17.13 4.29 -2.33
C ILE A 2 -15.79 3.59 -2.13
N GLN A 3 -15.16 3.79 -0.98
CA GLN A 3 -13.95 3.05 -0.60
C GLN A 3 -14.39 1.76 0.11
N ASP A 4 -13.88 0.60 -0.34
CA ASP A 4 -14.08 -0.66 0.39
C ASP A 4 -13.26 -0.60 1.69
N PRO A 5 -13.90 -0.58 2.88
CA PRO A 5 -13.20 -0.41 4.16
C PRO A 5 -12.30 -1.58 4.51
N ASN A 6 -12.38 -2.69 3.77
CA ASN A 6 -11.52 -3.85 3.94
C ASN A 6 -10.28 -3.80 3.05
N ILE A 7 -10.21 -2.88 2.09
CA ILE A 7 -8.99 -2.63 1.32
C ILE A 7 -8.12 -1.65 2.10
N ILE A 8 -6.93 -2.11 2.47
CA ILE A 8 -5.91 -1.29 3.12
C ILE A 8 -4.70 -1.13 2.22
N MET A 9 -4.00 -0.02 2.41
CA MET A 9 -2.75 0.27 1.72
C MET A 9 -1.67 0.57 2.77
N ALA A 10 -0.54 -0.10 2.65
CA ALA A 10 0.69 0.28 3.34
C ALA A 10 1.61 0.96 2.33
N ILE A 11 2.13 2.13 2.69
CA ILE A 11 3.06 2.89 1.87
C ILE A 11 4.34 3.08 2.69
N ASP A 12 5.45 2.63 2.12
CA ASP A 12 6.80 2.91 2.60
C ASP A 12 7.46 3.92 1.66
N VAL A 13 7.87 5.05 2.22
CA VAL A 13 8.47 6.17 1.48
C VAL A 13 9.94 6.26 1.85
N GLY A 14 10.79 5.70 0.98
CA GLY A 14 12.23 5.81 1.07
C GLY A 14 12.78 6.97 0.25
N THR A 15 14.07 7.23 0.39
CA THR A 15 14.78 8.28 -0.39
C THR A 15 14.93 7.92 -1.87
N SER A 16 14.99 6.64 -2.22
CA SER A 16 15.13 6.18 -3.62
C SER A 16 13.85 5.64 -4.23
N LYS A 17 12.97 5.04 -3.42
CA LYS A 17 11.76 4.35 -3.88
C LYS A 17 10.58 4.59 -2.94
N VAL A 18 9.39 4.61 -3.53
CA VAL A 18 8.12 4.46 -2.83
C VAL A 18 7.60 3.05 -3.09
N CYS A 19 7.37 2.30 -2.02
CA CYS A 19 6.84 0.94 -2.07
C CYS A 19 5.41 0.94 -1.55
N THR A 20 4.50 0.35 -2.30
CA THR A 20 3.08 0.27 -1.94
C THR A 20 2.64 -1.18 -1.89
N ILE A 21 1.94 -1.58 -0.83
CA ILE A 21 1.25 -2.87 -0.72
C ILE A 21 -0.24 -2.61 -0.57
N ILE A 22 -1.04 -3.30 -1.38
CA ILE A 22 -2.49 -3.30 -1.29
C ILE A 22 -2.92 -4.67 -0.73
N ALA A 23 -3.71 -4.66 0.33
CA ALA A 23 -4.20 -5.89 0.95
C ALA A 23 -5.68 -5.80 1.31
N ARG A 24 -6.35 -6.96 1.34
CA ARG A 24 -7.71 -7.12 1.88
C ARG A 24 -7.62 -7.64 3.31
N ARG A 25 -8.37 -7.04 4.23
CA ARG A 25 -8.57 -7.55 5.59
C ARG A 25 -9.58 -8.70 5.54
N GLU A 26 -9.16 -9.88 5.99
CA GLU A 26 -9.99 -11.10 6.01
C GLU A 26 -10.66 -11.35 7.38
N GLY A 27 -10.34 -10.52 8.38
CA GLY A 27 -10.82 -10.63 9.76
C GLY A 27 -9.68 -10.69 10.78
N GLY A 28 -9.89 -10.11 11.96
CA GLY A 28 -8.85 -10.01 13.00
C GLY A 28 -7.60 -9.27 12.50
N ARG A 29 -6.42 -9.88 12.69
CA ARG A 29 -5.10 -9.36 12.23
C ARG A 29 -4.61 -10.02 10.93
N ARG A 30 -5.50 -10.68 10.18
CA ARG A 30 -5.14 -11.39 8.94
C ARG A 30 -5.37 -10.51 7.71
N PHE A 31 -4.39 -10.52 6.81
CA PHE A 31 -4.42 -9.77 5.55
C PHE A 31 -4.08 -10.69 4.38
N SER A 32 -4.76 -10.49 3.26
CA SER A 32 -4.44 -11.10 1.97
C SER A 32 -3.84 -10.03 1.05
N VAL A 33 -2.59 -10.20 0.62
CA VAL A 33 -1.95 -9.26 -0.31
C VAL A 33 -2.59 -9.42 -1.68
N LEU A 34 -3.14 -8.32 -2.20
CA LEU A 34 -3.76 -8.27 -3.53
C LEU A 34 -2.77 -7.81 -4.60
N SER A 35 -1.90 -6.85 -4.24
CA SER A 35 -0.94 -6.27 -5.18
C SER A 35 0.18 -5.53 -4.45
N HIS A 36 1.23 -5.22 -5.19
CA HIS A 36 2.32 -4.35 -4.74
C HIS A 36 2.82 -3.47 -5.90
N SER A 37 3.45 -2.36 -5.58
CA SER A 37 4.11 -1.47 -6.53
C SER A 37 5.42 -0.93 -5.94
N VAL A 38 6.38 -0.65 -6.81
CA VAL A 38 7.66 -0.03 -6.46
C VAL A 38 7.99 0.99 -7.53
N VAL A 39 8.09 2.25 -7.15
CA VAL A 39 8.37 3.37 -8.08
C VAL A 39 9.52 4.23 -7.56
N PRO A 40 10.26 4.95 -8.42
CA PRO A 40 11.28 5.90 -7.98
C PRO A 40 10.70 7.04 -7.16
N SER A 41 11.35 7.37 -6.05
CA SER A 41 11.02 8.58 -5.27
C SER A 41 11.37 9.82 -6.07
N GLN A 42 10.47 10.80 -6.09
CA GLN A 42 10.66 12.07 -6.79
C GLN A 42 11.35 13.14 -5.94
N GLY A 43 11.58 12.85 -4.65
CA GLY A 43 12.19 13.79 -3.72
C GLY A 43 11.29 14.98 -3.41
N LEU A 44 11.90 16.02 -2.85
CA LEU A 44 11.30 17.34 -2.67
C LEU A 44 11.81 18.25 -3.80
N GLN A 45 10.93 19.04 -4.39
CA GLN A 45 11.29 20.11 -5.32
C GLN A 45 11.33 21.45 -4.59
#